data_AF-A0A3C0TGV7-F1
#
_entry.id   AF-A0A3C0TGV7-F1
#
_cell.length_a   1.000
_cell.length_b   1.000
_cell.length_c   1.000
_cell.angle_alpha   90.00
_cell.angle_beta   90.00
_cell.angle_gamma   90.00
#
_symmetry.space_group_name_H-M   'P 1'
#
loop_
_entity.id
_entity.type
_entity.pdbx_description
1 polymer ?
#
loop_
_entity_poly.entity_id
_entity_poly.type
_entity_poly.pdbx_seq_one_letter_code
_entity_poly.pdbx_strand_id
1 'polypeptide(L)'
;MLKVLKENTIRTEKSIEDEYGSCMYILTDYNNLQNPEGYLYCVSTSRDSYHDICREANRLEDQDVPCILAGKYADAVGPGLVYEMGEV
;
A
#
# COMPACT_ATOMS: atom_id res chain seq x y z
N MET A 1 -4.38 12.63 -4.97
CA MET A 1 -4.87 13.07 -3.65
C MET A 1 -4.97 11.83 -2.78
N LEU A 2 -4.16 11.79 -1.72
CA LEU A 2 -4.14 10.69 -0.77
C LEU A 2 -5.41 10.68 0.07
N LYS A 3 -6.01 9.50 0.25
CA LYS A 3 -7.14 9.27 1.15
C LYS A 3 -6.71 8.28 2.22
N VAL A 4 -6.63 8.77 3.46
CA VAL A 4 -6.44 7.91 4.64
C VAL A 4 -7.78 7.27 5.00
N LEU A 5 -7.80 5.96 5.08
CA LEU A 5 -8.96 5.18 5.49
C LEU A 5 -8.86 4.92 6.99
N LYS A 6 -9.93 5.22 7.73
CA LYS A 6 -10.06 4.87 9.15
C LYS A 6 -10.80 3.54 9.33
N GLU A 7 -10.68 2.65 8.36
CA GLU A 7 -11.42 1.39 8.37
C GLU A 7 -10.64 0.37 9.19
N ASN A 8 -11.30 -0.18 10.22
CA ASN A 8 -10.76 -1.21 11.09
C ASN A 8 -11.19 -2.61 10.62
N THR A 9 -11.32 -2.79 9.30
CA THR A 9 -11.87 -3.99 8.69
C THR A 9 -10.80 -4.63 7.81
N ILE A 10 -10.54 -5.91 8.05
CA ILE A 10 -9.67 -6.73 7.21
C ILE A 10 -10.34 -6.92 5.84
N ARG A 11 -9.59 -6.68 4.76
CA ARG A 11 -10.02 -6.85 3.38
C ARG A 11 -9.15 -7.90 2.70
N THR A 12 -9.76 -8.67 1.81
CA THR A 12 -9.04 -9.59 0.91
C THR A 12 -8.49 -8.82 -0.28
N GLU A 13 -7.43 -9.34 -0.91
CA GLU A 13 -6.90 -8.81 -2.16
C GLU A 13 -7.99 -8.60 -3.23
N LYS A 14 -8.90 -9.56 -3.39
CA LYS A 14 -10.01 -9.45 -4.34
C LYS A 14 -10.95 -8.28 -4.04
N SER A 15 -11.29 -8.06 -2.75
CA SER A 15 -12.12 -6.91 -2.36
C SER A 15 -11.41 -5.59 -2.64
N ILE A 16 -10.09 -5.54 -2.43
CA ILE A 16 -9.27 -4.36 -2.69
C ILE A 16 -9.18 -4.12 -4.19
N GLU A 17 -9.02 -5.16 -5.01
CA GLU A 17 -8.99 -5.04 -6.46
C GLU A 17 -10.34 -4.57 -7.03
N ASP A 18 -11.45 -5.14 -6.56
CA ASP A 18 -12.79 -4.77 -7.01
C ASP A 18 -13.14 -3.30 -6.67
N GLU A 19 -12.76 -2.82 -5.48
CA GLU A 19 -13.12 -1.48 -4.98
C GLU A 19 -12.07 -0.41 -5.34
N TYR A 20 -10.78 -0.76 -5.27
CA TYR A 20 -9.64 0.15 -5.41
C TYR A 20 -8.71 -0.21 -6.58
N GLY A 21 -9.06 -1.14 -7.46
CA GLY A 21 -8.23 -1.53 -8.62
C GLY A 21 -7.97 -0.40 -9.64
N SER A 22 -8.62 0.76 -9.49
CA SER A 22 -8.33 1.98 -10.25
C SER A 22 -7.34 2.92 -9.56
N CYS A 23 -6.99 2.67 -8.30
CA CYS A 23 -6.03 3.48 -7.54
C CYS A 23 -4.60 3.26 -8.03
N MET A 24 -3.80 4.33 -7.98
CA MET A 24 -2.37 4.30 -8.30
C MET A 24 -1.57 3.70 -7.15
N TYR A 25 -1.93 4.03 -5.91
CA TYR A 25 -1.25 3.56 -4.70
C TYR A 25 -2.26 3.06 -3.66
N ILE A 26 -1.89 2.01 -2.94
CA ILE A 26 -2.67 1.28 -1.95
C ILE A 26 -1.69 0.86 -0.85
N LEU A 27 -1.97 1.22 0.40
CA LEU A 27 -1.14 0.87 1.56
C LEU A 27 -1.89 -0.14 2.43
N THR A 28 -1.33 -1.33 2.59
CA THR A 28 -1.96 -2.48 3.27
C THR A 28 -0.93 -3.28 4.07
N ASP A 29 -1.31 -3.91 5.18
CA ASP A 29 -0.41 -4.72 6.04
C ASP A 29 -0.55 -6.23 5.81
N TYR A 30 -0.73 -6.68 4.55
CA TYR A 30 -1.04 -8.09 4.24
C TYR A 30 -0.25 -9.08 5.11
N ASN A 31 -0.98 -9.81 5.93
CA ASN A 31 -0.41 -10.63 6.99
C ASN A 31 -0.03 -12.03 6.50
N ASN A 32 -0.51 -12.44 5.32
CA ASN A 32 -0.33 -13.79 4.79
C ASN A 32 -0.15 -13.77 3.26
N LEU A 33 0.97 -14.34 2.79
CA LEU A 33 1.29 -14.44 1.36
C LEU A 33 0.42 -15.46 0.59
N GLN A 34 -0.15 -16.46 1.27
CA GLN A 34 -1.00 -17.47 0.63
C GLN A 34 -2.47 -17.05 0.55
N ASN A 35 -2.92 -16.21 1.47
CA ASN A 35 -4.23 -15.59 1.45
C ASN A 35 -4.08 -14.13 1.90
N PRO A 36 -3.73 -13.21 0.97
CA PRO A 36 -3.47 -11.81 1.30
C PRO A 36 -4.74 -11.14 1.83
N GLU A 37 -4.80 -11.07 3.15
CA GLU A 37 -5.79 -10.36 3.93
C GLU A 37 -5.07 -9.34 4.82
N GLY A 38 -5.59 -8.12 4.87
CA GLY A 38 -4.96 -7.04 5.60
C GLY A 38 -5.88 -5.86 5.80
N TYR A 39 -5.48 -4.97 6.69
CA TYR A 39 -6.06 -3.66 6.85
C TYR A 39 -5.60 -2.74 5.73
N LEU A 40 -6.54 -1.97 5.21
CA LEU A 40 -6.28 -0.95 4.21
C LEU A 40 -6.16 0.41 4.88
N TYR A 41 -4.98 1.01 4.84
CA TYR A 41 -4.68 2.25 5.55
C TYR A 41 -4.86 3.47 4.67
N CYS A 42 -4.35 3.42 3.44
CA CYS A 42 -4.35 4.56 2.55
C CYS A 42 -4.57 4.12 1.10
N VAL A 43 -5.27 4.95 0.34
CA VAL A 43 -5.39 4.80 -1.12
C VAL A 43 -5.15 6.15 -1.80
N SER A 44 -4.55 6.14 -2.97
CA SER A 44 -4.44 7.33 -3.81
C SER A 44 -4.67 7.00 -5.27
N THR A 45 -5.39 7.89 -5.94
CA THR A 45 -5.59 7.88 -7.38
C THR A 45 -4.58 8.74 -8.14
N SER A 46 -3.73 9.53 -7.46
CA SER A 46 -2.77 10.42 -8.15
C SER A 46 -1.31 10.07 -7.82
N ARG A 47 -0.48 10.16 -8.87
CA ARG A 47 0.97 9.89 -8.83
C ARG A 47 1.72 10.84 -7.90
N ASP A 48 1.25 12.08 -7.81
CA ASP A 48 1.87 13.10 -6.95
C ASP A 48 1.76 12.78 -5.45
N SER A 49 0.91 11.82 -5.08
CA SER A 49 0.73 11.40 -3.67
C SER A 49 1.74 10.35 -3.21
N TYR A 50 2.77 10.05 -4.01
CA TYR A 50 3.80 9.07 -3.65
C TYR A 50 4.52 9.45 -2.35
N HIS A 51 4.97 10.70 -2.23
CA HIS A 51 5.67 11.14 -1.02
C HIS A 51 4.76 11.10 0.22
N ASP A 52 3.48 11.45 0.06
CA ASP A 52 2.51 11.43 1.15
C ASP A 52 2.21 10.00 1.61
N ILE A 53 2.10 9.03 0.69
CA ILE A 53 1.83 7.63 1.07
C ILE A 53 3.05 6.97 1.72
N CYS A 54 4.26 7.31 1.27
CA CYS A 54 5.49 6.88 1.95
C CYS A 54 5.57 7.44 3.37
N ARG A 55 5.15 8.70 3.59
CA ARG A 55 5.10 9.28 4.94
C ARG A 55 4.14 8.52 5.86
N GLU A 56 2.98 8.12 5.36
CA GLU A 56 2.04 7.30 6.14
C GLU A 56 2.57 5.88 6.39
N ALA A 57 3.28 5.28 5.42
CA ALA A 57 3.93 3.99 5.61
C ALA A 57 4.98 4.06 6.74
N ASN A 58 5.87 5.06 6.72
CA ASN A 58 6.86 5.25 7.77
C ASN A 58 6.20 5.49 9.14
N ARG A 59 5.10 6.26 9.19
CA ARG A 59 4.35 6.48 10.45
C ARG A 59 3.76 5.19 11.01
N LEU A 60 3.35 4.25 10.15
CA LEU A 60 2.83 2.94 10.57
C LEU A 60 3.95 1.99 10.98
N GLU A 61 5.10 2.04 10.30
CA GLU A 61 6.31 1.31 10.68
C GLU A 61 6.82 1.73 12.06
N ASP A 62 6.82 3.04 12.36
CA ASP A 62 7.11 3.58 13.71
C ASP A 62 6.14 3.05 14.80
N GLN A 63 5.02 2.46 14.40
CA GLN A 63 4.00 1.85 15.28
C GLN A 63 4.07 0.32 15.27
N ASP A 64 5.16 -0.28 14.76
CA ASP A 64 5.33 -1.73 14.59
C ASP A 64 4.28 -2.37 13.65
N VAL A 65 3.72 -1.61 12.71
CA VAL A 65 2.78 -2.11 11.69
C VAL A 65 3.48 -2.20 10.33
N PRO A 66 4.03 -3.38 9.96
CA PRO A 66 4.72 -3.54 8.69
C PRO A 66 3.73 -3.43 7.53
N CYS A 67 3.90 -2.39 6.71
CA CYS A 67 3.00 -2.10 5.59
C CYS A 67 3.65 -2.39 4.23
N ILE A 68 2.82 -2.76 3.28
CA ILE A 68 3.14 -3.00 1.88
C ILE A 68 2.47 -1.91 1.04
N LEU A 69 3.26 -1.28 0.17
CA LEU A 69 2.78 -0.36 -0.84
C LEU A 69 2.48 -1.12 -2.14
N ALA A 70 1.20 -1.36 -2.42
CA ALA A 70 0.72 -1.89 -3.68
C ALA A 70 0.30 -0.75 -4.62
N GLY A 71 0.44 -0.93 -5.93
CA GLY A 71 0.07 0.12 -6.87
C GLY A 71 0.13 -0.32 -8.33
N LYS A 72 -0.62 0.38 -9.18
CA LYS A 72 -0.45 0.29 -10.62
C LYS A 72 0.77 1.12 -10.99
N TYR A 73 1.94 0.48 -11.00
CA TYR A 73 3.16 0.96 -11.63
C TYR A 73 2.96 0.98 -13.17
N ALA A 74 2.04 1.84 -13.64
CA ALA A 74 1.63 1.89 -15.03
C ALA A 74 2.71 2.52 -15.94
N ASP A 75 3.83 2.99 -15.39
CA ASP A 75 5.00 3.37 -16.16
C ASP A 75 6.24 2.64 -15.62
N ALA A 76 6.80 1.80 -16.51
CA ALA A 76 8.08 1.10 -16.45
C ALA A 76 8.17 -0.21 -15.62
N VAL A 77 8.20 -1.33 -16.37
CA VAL A 77 9.08 -2.49 -16.15
C VAL A 77 8.94 -3.23 -14.80
N GLY A 78 8.03 -4.20 -14.76
CA GLY A 78 8.15 -5.42 -13.94
C GLY A 78 7.81 -5.32 -12.44
N PRO A 79 7.38 -6.43 -11.80
CA PRO A 79 7.02 -6.45 -10.38
C PRO A 79 8.30 -6.46 -9.55
N GLY A 80 8.77 -5.29 -9.14
CA GLY A 80 9.94 -5.13 -8.28
C GLY A 80 9.53 -4.52 -6.95
N LEU A 81 9.43 -5.36 -5.92
CA LEU A 81 9.54 -4.93 -4.53
C LEU A 81 10.84 -4.12 -4.39
N VAL A 82 10.73 -2.80 -4.31
CA VAL A 82 11.87 -1.94 -3.98
C VAL A 82 12.03 -1.99 -2.47
N TYR A 83 12.83 -2.94 -1.98
CA TYR A 83 13.52 -2.76 -0.72
C TYR A 83 14.70 -1.83 -0.99
N GLU A 84 14.65 -0.59 -0.51
CA GLU A 84 15.90 0.14 -0.23
C GLU A 84 16.52 -0.51 1.00
N MET A 85 17.36 -1.53 0.79
CA MET A 85 18.37 -1.89 1.77
C MET A 85 19.38 -0.75 1.78
N GLY A 86 19.28 0.13 2.78
CA GLY A 86 20.34 1.09 3.07
C GLY A 86 21.65 0.33 3.28
N GLU A 87 22.59 0.50 2.35
CA GLU A 87 23.97 0.07 2.56
C GLU A 87 24.59 0.90 3.69
N VAL A 88 25.25 0.20 4.62
CA VAL A 88 26.06 0.73 5.73
C VAL A 88 27.46 1.08 5.23
#